data_AF-A0A4Q6CAT4-F1
#
_entry.id   AF-A0A4Q6CAT4-F1
#
_cell.length_a   1.000
_cell.length_b   1.000
_cell.length_c   1.000
_cell.angle_alpha   90.00
_cell.angle_beta   90.00
_cell.angle_gamma   90.00
#
_symmetry.space_group_name_H-M   'P 1'
#
loop_
_entity.id
_entity.type
_entity.pdbx_description
1 polymer ?
#
loop_
_entity_poly.entity_id
_entity_poly.type
_entity_poly.pdbx_seq_one_letter_code
_entity_poly.pdbx_strand_id
1 'polypeptide(L)'
;MMTKVLTGLLLSYLLLAAPPLRAEADLAKIRQAEKISISLTGRPLSAELRSKVIKEEITLDALADQLSSGPEFIEHFAQYWTRVLGMQSPIDMYAHVGINTGMNWGGIGNGDEDRLNADYLTKYVESHKTGPVEFAVAECPDGPLLVWAGSNNQIAAFTKAANDGMGYTKPIQANTQALWAQLLQIAKETHATCEDTSTVQVKPWWDPEKVTVHSRYDSTASYRTTPKLLERCGPAMIKCNLGNDRRFDRFMDEVDLDVSMEPAYLISHIVAENKPFSSILTTQETIMTGRYGYFLGNIGKDALKTYPDQSIQDIGHQIITSGSAVDAKHYWIKRGGLHAGILTTPAFQILTNGRRAKANRAFETFLCKKFTVPE
;
A
#
# COMPACT_ATOMS: atom_id res chain seq x y z
N MET A 1 90.68 -27.27 23.00
CA MET A 1 89.99 -27.21 24.30
C MET A 1 89.05 -26.01 24.24
N MET A 2 87.71 -26.23 24.21
CA MET A 2 86.62 -25.27 24.52
C MET A 2 86.49 -23.97 23.67
N THR A 3 85.36 -23.42 23.22
CA THR A 3 83.91 -23.76 23.12
C THR A 3 83.25 -22.65 22.26
N LYS A 4 82.15 -22.96 21.53
CA LYS A 4 80.94 -22.14 21.14
C LYS A 4 81.12 -20.62 20.95
N VAL A 5 80.63 -20.00 19.86
CA VAL A 5 79.22 -19.60 19.61
C VAL A 5 79.15 -19.12 18.16
N LEU A 6 78.24 -19.65 17.33
CA LEU A 6 77.50 -18.92 16.27
C LEU A 6 76.64 -19.94 15.51
N THR A 7 75.42 -20.19 16.02
CA THR A 7 74.39 -20.94 15.28
C THR A 7 73.05 -20.50 15.86
N GLY A 8 72.49 -19.47 15.26
CA GLY A 8 71.24 -18.82 15.67
C GLY A 8 70.77 -17.82 14.63
N LEU A 9 70.94 -18.17 13.35
CA LEU A 9 70.58 -17.41 12.17
C LEU A 9 69.94 -18.45 11.26
N LEU A 10 68.59 -18.46 11.14
CA LEU A 10 67.82 -18.93 9.95
C LEU A 10 66.33 -19.25 10.19
N LEU A 11 65.70 -18.94 11.33
CA LEU A 11 64.28 -19.29 11.52
C LEU A 11 63.37 -18.18 12.10
N SER A 12 63.56 -16.92 11.71
CA SER A 12 62.67 -15.83 12.17
C SER A 12 62.33 -14.74 11.15
N TYR A 13 62.62 -14.92 9.86
CA TYR A 13 62.39 -13.88 8.84
C TYR A 13 61.39 -14.25 7.72
N LEU A 14 60.57 -15.29 7.91
CA LEU A 14 59.59 -15.73 6.90
C LEU A 14 58.12 -15.53 7.31
N LEU A 15 57.82 -14.69 8.30
CA LEU A 15 56.44 -14.58 8.84
C LEU A 15 55.81 -13.18 8.84
N LEU A 16 56.37 -12.17 8.16
CA LEU A 16 55.85 -10.78 8.27
C LEU A 16 55.63 -10.01 6.96
N ALA A 17 55.52 -10.68 5.80
CA ALA A 17 55.21 -9.97 4.55
C ALA A 17 54.34 -10.78 3.58
N ALA A 18 53.07 -10.99 3.94
CA ALA A 18 51.97 -11.18 3.01
C ALA A 18 50.73 -10.44 3.57
N PRO A 19 50.08 -9.54 2.81
CA PRO A 19 50.30 -8.10 3.00
C PRO A 19 49.01 -7.26 3.17
N PRO A 20 49.12 -5.96 3.48
CA PRO A 20 48.04 -4.95 3.40
C PRO A 20 47.23 -4.96 2.09
N LEU A 21 47.78 -5.52 1.01
CA LEU A 21 47.09 -5.77 -0.26
C LEU A 21 45.82 -6.62 -0.12
N ARG A 22 45.78 -7.57 0.83
CA ARG A 22 44.59 -8.39 1.07
C ARG A 22 43.48 -7.55 1.72
N ALA A 23 43.82 -6.74 2.72
CA ALA A 23 42.88 -5.83 3.37
C ALA A 23 42.37 -4.72 2.43
N GLU A 24 43.21 -4.21 1.52
CA GLU A 24 42.81 -3.21 0.52
C GLU A 24 41.94 -3.82 -0.58
N ALA A 25 42.26 -5.03 -1.06
CA ALA A 25 41.43 -5.79 -1.98
C ALA A 25 40.07 -6.16 -1.36
N ASP A 26 40.04 -6.54 -0.09
CA ASP A 26 38.81 -6.83 0.67
C ASP A 26 37.93 -5.57 0.80
N LEU A 27 38.52 -4.40 1.08
CA LEU A 27 37.80 -3.12 1.10
C LEU A 27 37.25 -2.72 -0.27
N ALA A 28 38.00 -2.95 -1.35
CA ALA A 28 37.54 -2.69 -2.71
C ALA A 28 36.37 -3.58 -3.09
N LYS A 29 36.43 -4.88 -2.75
CA LYS A 29 35.36 -5.86 -2.98
C LYS A 29 34.09 -5.52 -2.21
N ILE A 30 34.21 -5.11 -0.94
CA ILE A 30 33.07 -4.63 -0.14
C ILE A 30 32.46 -3.38 -0.78
N ARG A 31 33.26 -2.39 -1.19
CA ARG A 31 32.75 -1.18 -1.86
C ARG A 31 32.03 -1.50 -3.18
N GLN A 32 32.52 -2.48 -3.95
CA GLN A 32 31.85 -2.93 -5.16
C GLN A 32 30.51 -3.60 -4.83
N ALA A 33 30.47 -4.49 -3.83
CA ALA A 33 29.23 -5.09 -3.37
C ALA A 33 28.21 -4.03 -2.93
N GLU A 34 28.63 -3.03 -2.14
CA GLU A 34 27.76 -1.91 -1.72
C GLU A 34 27.19 -1.16 -2.91
N LYS A 35 28.01 -0.87 -3.93
CA LYS A 35 27.55 -0.22 -5.16
C LYS A 35 26.53 -1.07 -5.91
N ILE A 36 26.74 -2.39 -6.00
CA ILE A 36 25.78 -3.31 -6.62
C ILE A 36 24.44 -3.23 -5.87
N SER A 37 24.45 -3.35 -4.54
CA SER A 37 23.22 -3.26 -3.74
C SER A 37 22.51 -1.92 -3.92
N ILE A 38 23.21 -0.80 -3.77
CA ILE A 38 22.58 0.52 -3.92
C ILE A 38 22.02 0.72 -5.33
N SER A 39 22.72 0.24 -6.36
CA SER A 39 22.27 0.40 -7.75
C SER A 39 21.06 -0.47 -8.07
N LEU A 40 20.96 -1.67 -7.48
CA LEU A 40 19.85 -2.59 -7.75
C LEU A 40 18.65 -2.36 -6.85
N THR A 41 18.85 -2.03 -5.57
CA THR A 41 17.77 -1.98 -4.56
C THR A 41 17.55 -0.59 -3.96
N GLY A 42 18.40 0.38 -4.29
CA GLY A 42 18.40 1.70 -3.66
C GLY A 42 18.87 1.70 -2.20
N ARG A 43 19.36 0.55 -1.70
CA ARG A 43 19.74 0.37 -0.29
C ARG A 43 21.17 -0.16 -0.14
N PRO A 44 21.88 0.22 0.94
CA PRO A 44 23.14 -0.41 1.31
C PRO A 44 22.98 -1.91 1.54
N LEU A 45 24.10 -2.65 1.48
CA LEU A 45 24.08 -4.08 1.76
C LEU A 45 23.58 -4.36 3.19
N SER A 46 22.79 -5.44 3.33
CA SER A 46 22.44 -5.95 4.65
C SER A 46 23.68 -6.46 5.39
N ALA A 47 23.65 -6.44 6.72
CA ALA A 47 24.75 -6.95 7.55
C ALA A 47 25.08 -8.43 7.24
N GLU A 48 24.05 -9.22 6.95
CA GLU A 48 24.19 -10.64 6.59
C GLU A 48 24.93 -10.81 5.25
N LEU A 49 24.45 -10.14 4.19
CA LEU A 49 25.09 -10.21 2.87
C LEU A 49 26.51 -9.64 2.92
N ARG A 50 26.73 -8.59 3.74
CA ARG A 50 28.05 -7.98 3.90
C ARG A 50 29.01 -8.99 4.54
N SER A 51 28.54 -9.75 5.53
CA SER A 51 29.31 -10.84 6.13
C SER A 51 29.65 -11.94 5.11
N LYS A 52 28.69 -12.37 4.29
CA LYS A 52 28.90 -13.37 3.24
C LYS A 52 29.94 -12.92 2.21
N VAL A 53 29.93 -11.65 1.80
CA VAL A 53 30.93 -11.08 0.87
C VAL A 53 32.33 -11.07 1.51
N ILE A 54 32.43 -10.66 2.77
CA ILE A 54 33.70 -10.64 3.53
C ILE A 54 34.28 -12.04 3.68
N LYS A 55 33.43 -13.04 3.95
CA LYS A 55 33.83 -14.45 4.09
C LYS A 55 34.03 -15.16 2.76
N GLU A 56 33.82 -14.47 1.65
CA GLU A 56 33.89 -15.02 0.29
C GLU A 56 32.91 -16.18 0.03
N GLU A 57 31.81 -16.21 0.79
CA GLU A 57 30.73 -17.20 0.66
C GLU A 57 29.80 -16.88 -0.53
N ILE A 58 29.89 -15.67 -1.09
CA ILE A 58 29.14 -15.22 -2.26
C ILE A 58 30.03 -14.39 -3.20
N THR A 59 29.90 -14.59 -4.51
CA THR A 59 30.57 -13.79 -5.54
C THR A 59 29.77 -12.51 -5.82
N LEU A 60 30.39 -11.51 -6.46
CA LEU A 60 29.67 -10.29 -6.86
C LEU A 60 28.56 -10.57 -7.89
N ASP A 61 28.79 -11.53 -8.80
CA ASP A 61 27.79 -11.95 -9.79
C ASP A 61 26.61 -12.65 -9.10
N ALA A 62 26.89 -13.61 -8.20
CA ALA A 62 25.83 -14.28 -7.44
C ALA A 62 25.06 -13.31 -6.53
N LEU A 63 25.74 -12.29 -5.99
CA LEU A 63 25.10 -11.20 -5.26
C LEU A 63 24.17 -10.38 -6.17
N ALA A 64 24.62 -10.02 -7.38
CA ALA A 64 23.81 -9.29 -8.34
C ALA A 64 22.58 -10.10 -8.78
N ASP A 65 22.74 -11.40 -9.05
CA ASP A 65 21.64 -12.31 -9.39
C ASP A 65 20.63 -12.44 -8.25
N GLN A 66 21.12 -12.60 -7.01
CA GLN A 66 20.26 -12.66 -5.83
C GLN A 66 19.48 -11.35 -5.62
N LEU A 67 20.12 -10.19 -5.81
CA LEU A 67 19.48 -8.90 -5.59
C LEU A 67 18.51 -8.52 -6.71
N SER A 68 18.85 -8.82 -7.97
CA SER A 68 18.04 -8.48 -9.15
C SER A 68 16.75 -9.29 -9.29
N SER A 69 16.55 -10.31 -8.45
CA SER A 69 15.30 -11.08 -8.37
C SER A 69 14.50 -10.79 -7.09
N GLY A 70 15.02 -9.92 -6.21
CA GLY A 70 14.42 -9.61 -4.91
C GLY A 70 13.30 -8.57 -4.97
N PRO A 71 12.44 -8.51 -3.93
CA PRO A 71 11.36 -7.52 -3.85
C PRO A 71 11.87 -6.07 -3.84
N GLU A 72 13.01 -5.81 -3.20
CA GLU A 72 13.58 -4.46 -3.17
C GLU A 72 14.06 -3.99 -4.55
N PHE A 73 14.56 -4.90 -5.39
CA PHE A 73 14.88 -4.58 -6.78
C PHE A 73 13.62 -4.26 -7.57
N ILE A 74 12.58 -5.08 -7.45
CA ILE A 74 11.31 -4.86 -8.15
C ILE A 74 10.77 -3.46 -7.87
N GLU A 75 10.74 -3.06 -6.59
CA GLU A 75 10.31 -1.72 -6.17
C GLU A 75 11.23 -0.62 -6.70
N HIS A 76 12.54 -0.74 -6.50
CA HIS A 76 13.49 0.30 -6.89
C HIS A 76 13.52 0.51 -8.41
N PHE A 77 13.53 -0.59 -9.16
CA PHE A 77 13.55 -0.58 -10.62
C PHE A 77 12.22 -0.08 -11.20
N ALA A 78 11.08 -0.40 -10.55
CA ALA A 78 9.79 0.14 -10.95
C ALA A 78 9.78 1.67 -10.79
N GLN A 79 10.24 2.18 -9.65
CA GLN A 79 10.34 3.62 -9.41
C GLN A 79 11.21 4.34 -10.44
N TYR A 80 12.31 3.72 -10.87
CA TYR A 80 13.15 4.23 -11.95
C TYR A 80 12.36 4.35 -13.27
N TRP A 81 11.66 3.29 -13.68
CA TRP A 81 10.90 3.28 -14.94
C TRP A 81 9.71 4.23 -14.94
N THR A 82 9.01 4.39 -13.82
CA THR A 82 7.95 5.39 -13.67
C THR A 82 8.47 6.79 -14.03
N ARG A 83 9.68 7.15 -13.56
CA ARG A 83 10.33 8.43 -13.89
C ARG A 83 10.74 8.51 -15.36
N VAL A 84 11.36 7.46 -15.90
CA VAL A 84 11.85 7.43 -17.28
C VAL A 84 10.73 7.53 -18.31
N LEU A 85 9.62 6.83 -18.08
CA LEU A 85 8.45 6.86 -18.96
C LEU A 85 7.65 8.17 -18.82
N GLY A 86 8.00 9.03 -17.86
CA GLY A 86 7.25 10.25 -17.57
C GLY A 86 5.84 9.95 -17.05
N MET A 87 5.69 8.82 -16.33
CA MET A 87 4.48 8.46 -15.62
C MET A 87 4.41 9.28 -14.34
N GLN A 88 4.25 10.60 -14.47
CA GLN A 88 3.89 11.43 -13.32
C GLN A 88 2.40 11.24 -13.07
N SER A 89 2.06 10.32 -12.17
CA SER A 89 0.74 10.32 -11.56
C SER A 89 0.54 11.67 -10.86
N PRO A 90 -0.68 12.27 -10.90
CA PRO A 90 -0.98 13.47 -10.12
C PRO A 90 -0.88 13.24 -8.60
N ILE A 91 -0.66 11.99 -8.17
CA ILE A 91 -0.44 11.57 -6.78
C ILE A 91 1.08 11.43 -6.56
N ASP A 92 1.59 11.99 -5.46
CA ASP A 92 2.98 11.75 -5.04
C ASP A 92 3.11 10.33 -4.49
N MET A 93 3.41 9.41 -5.42
CA MET A 93 3.59 7.97 -5.18
C MET A 93 4.66 7.66 -4.11
N TYR A 94 5.49 8.64 -3.76
CA TYR A 94 6.62 8.51 -2.84
C TYR A 94 6.31 8.98 -1.40
N ALA A 95 5.12 9.57 -1.17
CA ALA A 95 4.69 10.06 0.14
C ALA A 95 3.72 9.11 0.90
N HIS A 96 3.35 7.96 0.31
CA HIS A 96 2.34 7.06 0.89
C HIS A 96 2.87 6.19 2.05
N VAL A 97 2.12 6.17 3.15
CA VAL A 97 2.35 5.33 4.32
C VAL A 97 1.28 4.22 4.34
N GLY A 98 1.70 2.96 4.25
CA GLY A 98 0.90 1.75 3.96
C GLY A 98 -0.49 1.58 4.61
N ILE A 99 -1.47 1.13 3.81
CA ILE A 99 -2.90 0.81 4.13
C ILE A 99 -3.20 0.10 5.46
N ASN A 100 -2.34 -0.75 6.00
CA ASN A 100 -2.72 -1.57 7.16
C ASN A 100 -2.75 -0.83 8.50
N THR A 101 -2.42 0.46 8.51
CA THR A 101 -2.60 1.30 9.71
C THR A 101 -3.95 2.00 9.66
N GLY A 102 -5.04 1.23 9.75
CA GLY A 102 -6.31 1.76 10.22
C GLY A 102 -7.51 1.55 9.31
N MET A 103 -8.27 0.48 9.59
CA MET A 103 -9.66 0.38 9.15
C MET A 103 -10.46 1.53 9.76
N ASN A 104 -11.07 2.37 8.91
CA ASN A 104 -12.11 3.27 9.38
C ASN A 104 -13.26 2.43 9.93
N TRP A 105 -13.90 2.87 11.02
CA TRP A 105 -15.06 2.21 11.61
C TRP A 105 -16.21 2.11 10.60
N GLY A 106 -16.25 1.02 9.82
CA GLY A 106 -17.40 0.66 9.01
C GLY A 106 -18.62 0.38 9.88
N GLY A 107 -19.78 0.24 9.26
CA GLY A 107 -20.98 -0.26 9.93
C GLY A 107 -21.13 -1.78 9.76
N ILE A 108 -21.71 -2.46 10.74
CA ILE A 108 -22.25 -3.82 10.57
C ILE A 108 -23.63 -3.69 9.92
N GLY A 109 -23.90 -4.35 8.79
CA GLY A 109 -25.17 -4.21 8.06
C GLY A 109 -26.19 -5.34 8.29
N ASN A 110 -27.46 -5.10 7.94
CA ASN A 110 -28.58 -6.06 8.06
C ASN A 110 -28.42 -7.35 7.21
N GLY A 111 -27.37 -7.49 6.41
CA GLY A 111 -27.10 -8.65 5.57
C GLY A 111 -25.92 -9.53 6.03
N ASP A 112 -25.19 -9.10 7.06
CA ASP A 112 -23.96 -9.78 7.50
C ASP A 112 -24.19 -10.78 8.63
N GLU A 113 -25.42 -10.93 9.11
CA GLU A 113 -25.75 -11.60 10.36
C GLU A 113 -25.24 -13.06 10.48
N ASP A 114 -25.07 -13.77 9.36
CA ASP A 114 -24.46 -15.13 9.36
C ASP A 114 -22.94 -15.11 9.57
N ARG A 115 -22.29 -13.99 9.28
CA ARG A 115 -20.86 -13.77 9.44
C ARG A 115 -20.49 -13.21 10.82
N LEU A 116 -21.47 -12.75 11.59
CA LEU A 116 -21.28 -12.12 12.92
C LEU A 116 -21.08 -13.16 14.02
N ASN A 117 -20.12 -14.06 13.80
CA ASN A 117 -19.68 -15.01 14.81
C ASN A 117 -18.71 -14.35 15.82
N ALA A 118 -18.36 -15.10 16.87
CA ALA A 118 -17.49 -14.60 17.93
C ALA A 118 -16.12 -14.11 17.40
N ASP A 119 -15.53 -14.80 16.43
CA ASP A 119 -14.23 -14.44 15.86
C ASP A 119 -14.30 -13.13 15.08
N TYR A 120 -15.33 -12.95 14.25
CA TYR A 120 -15.56 -11.72 13.50
C TYR A 120 -15.78 -10.56 14.46
N LEU A 121 -16.71 -10.71 15.41
CA LEU A 121 -17.06 -9.64 16.35
C LEU A 121 -15.89 -9.29 17.28
N THR A 122 -15.06 -10.25 17.66
CA THR A 122 -13.84 -9.98 18.42
C THR A 122 -12.86 -9.13 17.61
N LYS A 123 -12.59 -9.51 16.36
CA LYS A 123 -11.73 -8.71 15.47
C LYS A 123 -12.31 -7.31 15.23
N TYR A 124 -13.63 -7.22 15.15
CA TYR A 124 -14.36 -5.97 14.96
C TYR A 124 -14.28 -5.07 16.21
N VAL A 125 -14.45 -5.61 17.41
CA VAL A 125 -14.27 -4.87 18.67
C VAL A 125 -12.83 -4.36 18.79
N GLU A 126 -11.84 -5.21 18.51
CA GLU A 126 -10.43 -4.83 18.59
C GLU A 126 -10.05 -3.76 17.55
N SER A 127 -10.61 -3.83 16.33
CA SER A 127 -10.41 -2.78 15.34
C SER A 127 -11.01 -1.45 15.79
N HIS A 128 -12.14 -1.46 16.49
CA HIS A 128 -12.76 -0.23 17.00
C HIS A 128 -12.06 0.31 18.28
N LYS A 129 -11.21 -0.50 18.93
CA LYS A 129 -10.35 -0.03 20.02
C LYS A 129 -9.13 0.74 19.54
N THR A 130 -8.70 0.60 18.28
CA THR A 130 -7.39 1.14 17.83
C THR A 130 -7.40 1.73 16.42
N GLY A 131 -8.45 1.48 15.63
CA GLY A 131 -8.59 1.91 14.25
C GLY A 131 -9.21 3.31 14.11
N PRO A 132 -8.99 3.96 12.95
CA PRO A 132 -9.53 5.28 12.62
C PRO A 132 -11.05 5.25 12.50
N VAL A 133 -11.66 6.42 12.56
CA VAL A 133 -13.12 6.59 12.62
C VAL A 133 -13.59 7.39 11.41
N GLU A 134 -14.65 6.93 10.76
CA GLU A 134 -15.30 7.70 9.69
C GLU A 134 -16.26 8.74 10.27
N PHE A 135 -16.15 9.99 9.83
CA PHE A 135 -17.03 11.05 10.33
C PHE A 135 -18.04 11.55 9.30
N ALA A 136 -19.18 11.96 9.84
CA ALA A 136 -20.14 12.81 9.17
C ALA A 136 -20.22 14.16 9.90
N VAL A 137 -20.54 15.22 9.15
CA VAL A 137 -20.94 16.49 9.74
C VAL A 137 -22.45 16.44 9.94
N ALA A 138 -22.89 16.53 11.19
CA ALA A 138 -24.26 16.84 11.53
C ALA A 138 -24.44 18.36 11.56
N GLU A 139 -25.47 18.84 10.88
CA GLU A 139 -25.82 20.26 10.86
C GLU A 139 -26.64 20.63 12.11
N CYS A 140 -26.00 21.24 13.10
CA CYS A 140 -26.71 21.72 14.29
C CYS A 140 -27.05 23.21 14.19
N PRO A 141 -28.08 23.70 14.91
CA PRO A 141 -28.48 25.11 14.88
C PRO A 141 -27.38 26.07 15.34
N ASP A 142 -26.51 25.62 16.24
CA ASP A 142 -25.46 26.38 16.92
C ASP A 142 -24.06 26.19 16.32
N GLY A 143 -23.90 25.27 15.36
CA GLY A 143 -22.63 25.01 14.68
C GLY A 143 -22.53 23.59 14.10
N PRO A 144 -21.45 23.27 13.37
CA PRO A 144 -21.25 21.93 12.85
C PRO A 144 -20.77 20.97 13.96
N LEU A 145 -21.31 19.75 13.95
CA LEU A 145 -20.95 18.67 14.87
C LEU A 145 -20.36 17.49 14.09
N LEU A 146 -19.17 17.04 14.49
CA LEU A 146 -18.55 15.83 13.98
C LEU A 146 -19.04 14.62 14.78
N VAL A 147 -19.68 13.69 14.08
CA VAL A 147 -20.20 12.44 14.64
C VAL A 147 -19.66 11.26 13.87
N TRP A 148 -19.54 10.08 14.51
CA TRP A 148 -19.28 8.85 13.76
C TRP A 148 -20.41 8.60 12.75
N ALA A 149 -20.06 8.44 11.47
CA ALA A 149 -21.00 8.36 10.36
C ALA A 149 -22.04 7.23 10.50
N GLY A 150 -21.66 6.11 11.12
CA GLY A 150 -22.54 4.96 11.36
C GLY A 150 -23.38 5.04 12.64
N SER A 151 -23.13 6.00 13.53
CA SER A 151 -23.57 5.92 14.94
C SER A 151 -25.07 5.74 15.15
N ASN A 152 -25.93 6.49 14.43
CA ASN A 152 -27.38 6.44 14.63
C ASN A 152 -28.00 5.08 14.31
N ASN A 153 -27.56 4.43 13.23
CA ASN A 153 -28.10 3.13 12.82
C ASN A 153 -27.53 1.99 13.67
N GLN A 154 -26.27 2.13 14.12
CA GLN A 154 -25.57 1.08 14.86
C GLN A 154 -26.00 1.05 16.34
N ILE A 155 -26.24 2.18 17.00
CA ILE A 155 -26.63 2.20 18.42
C ILE A 155 -27.93 1.43 18.67
N ALA A 156 -28.95 1.64 17.83
CA ALA A 156 -30.23 0.96 17.98
C ALA A 156 -30.06 -0.56 17.82
N ALA A 157 -29.33 -0.99 16.79
CA ALA A 157 -29.08 -2.39 16.51
C ALA A 157 -28.22 -3.06 17.58
N PHE A 158 -27.15 -2.40 18.02
CA PHE A 158 -26.26 -2.91 19.07
C PHE A 158 -26.98 -2.98 20.42
N THR A 159 -27.91 -2.05 20.70
CA THR A 159 -28.75 -2.09 21.90
C THR A 159 -29.61 -3.36 21.90
N LYS A 160 -30.30 -3.62 20.78
CA LYS A 160 -31.13 -4.80 20.60
C LYS A 160 -30.32 -6.10 20.68
N ALA A 161 -29.12 -6.12 20.09
CA ALA A 161 -28.23 -7.26 20.13
C ALA A 161 -27.67 -7.51 21.54
N ALA A 162 -27.22 -6.46 22.22
CA ALA A 162 -26.62 -6.55 23.55
C ALA A 162 -27.64 -6.91 24.63
N ASN A 163 -28.85 -6.35 24.57
CA ASN A 163 -29.86 -6.49 25.63
C ASN A 163 -30.84 -7.64 25.35
N ASP A 164 -31.30 -7.74 24.11
CA ASP A 164 -32.43 -8.62 23.75
C ASP A 164 -31.96 -9.91 23.03
N GLY A 165 -30.65 -10.03 22.77
CA GLY A 165 -30.09 -11.16 22.02
C GLY A 165 -30.53 -11.19 20.55
N MET A 166 -30.98 -10.06 20.02
CA MET A 166 -31.54 -9.95 18.68
C MET A 166 -30.70 -9.02 17.82
N GLY A 167 -30.19 -9.54 16.71
CA GLY A 167 -29.56 -8.75 15.66
C GLY A 167 -30.59 -7.90 14.91
N TYR A 168 -30.23 -7.52 13.69
CA TYR A 168 -31.07 -6.68 12.85
C TYR A 168 -32.41 -7.35 12.52
N THR A 169 -32.37 -8.59 12.04
CA THR A 169 -33.54 -9.36 11.60
C THR A 169 -33.69 -10.70 12.30
N LYS A 170 -32.62 -11.27 12.90
CA LYS A 170 -32.65 -12.59 13.56
C LYS A 170 -31.89 -12.62 14.90
N PRO A 171 -32.05 -13.68 15.71
CA PRO A 171 -31.25 -13.85 16.93
C PRO A 171 -29.76 -13.80 16.64
N ILE A 172 -28.99 -13.20 17.55
CA ILE A 172 -27.53 -13.20 17.46
C ILE A 172 -26.98 -14.62 17.65
N GLN A 173 -25.76 -14.87 17.18
CA GLN A 173 -25.12 -16.16 17.40
C GLN A 173 -24.84 -16.40 18.89
N ALA A 174 -24.90 -17.66 19.31
CA ALA A 174 -24.63 -18.04 20.69
C ALA A 174 -23.26 -17.52 21.16
N ASN A 175 -23.17 -17.09 22.43
CA ASN A 175 -21.96 -16.57 23.06
C ASN A 175 -21.41 -15.25 22.47
N THR A 176 -22.17 -14.52 21.65
CA THR A 176 -21.72 -13.23 21.08
C THR A 176 -22.23 -12.00 21.82
N GLN A 177 -23.20 -12.14 22.74
CA GLN A 177 -23.90 -11.02 23.40
C GLN A 177 -22.95 -10.05 24.12
N ALA A 178 -21.91 -10.56 24.78
CA ALA A 178 -20.90 -9.72 25.44
C ALA A 178 -20.06 -8.88 24.46
N LEU A 179 -19.84 -9.36 23.24
CA LEU A 179 -19.13 -8.62 22.19
C LEU A 179 -20.03 -7.49 21.65
N TRP A 180 -21.33 -7.77 21.46
CA TRP A 180 -22.31 -6.74 21.11
C TRP A 180 -22.42 -5.65 22.18
N ALA A 181 -22.37 -6.00 23.47
CA ALA A 181 -22.33 -5.02 24.55
C ALA A 181 -21.09 -4.13 24.50
N GLN A 182 -19.92 -4.67 24.14
CA GLN A 182 -18.70 -3.87 23.93
C GLN A 182 -18.85 -2.93 22.74
N LEU A 183 -19.42 -3.39 21.62
CA LEU A 183 -19.68 -2.54 20.45
C LEU A 183 -20.67 -1.43 20.77
N LEU A 184 -21.72 -1.71 21.54
CA LEU A 184 -22.65 -0.71 22.01
C LEU A 184 -21.96 0.38 22.84
N GLN A 185 -21.05 -0.01 23.74
CA GLN A 185 -20.32 0.94 24.56
C GLN A 185 -19.44 1.85 23.70
N ILE A 186 -18.70 1.28 22.75
CA ILE A 186 -17.86 2.05 21.82
C ILE A 186 -18.72 3.02 20.99
N ALA A 187 -19.86 2.56 20.48
CA ALA A 187 -20.79 3.39 19.72
C ALA A 187 -21.32 4.57 20.53
N LYS A 188 -21.65 4.36 21.81
CA LYS A 188 -22.15 5.41 22.71
C LYS A 188 -21.10 6.46 23.03
N GLU A 189 -19.86 6.07 23.32
CA GLU A 189 -18.78 7.01 23.68
C GLU A 189 -18.38 7.96 22.54
N THR A 190 -18.68 7.56 21.30
CA THR A 190 -18.28 8.26 20.07
C THR A 190 -19.43 8.87 19.31
N HIS A 191 -20.65 8.72 19.82
CA HIS A 191 -21.84 9.35 19.31
C HIS A 191 -22.11 10.64 20.06
N ALA A 192 -22.53 11.67 19.32
CA ALA A 192 -23.03 12.92 19.87
C ALA A 192 -24.28 13.35 19.10
N THR A 193 -25.17 14.04 19.78
CA THR A 193 -26.34 14.71 19.20
C THR A 193 -26.12 16.23 19.21
N CYS A 194 -26.96 16.98 18.49
CA CYS A 194 -26.85 18.43 18.46
C CYS A 194 -27.04 19.07 19.83
N GLU A 195 -27.81 18.43 20.70
CA GLU A 195 -28.11 18.83 22.07
C GLU A 195 -26.99 18.45 23.07
N ASP A 196 -25.97 17.70 22.65
CA ASP A 196 -24.95 17.16 23.54
C ASP A 196 -23.97 18.24 24.05
N THR A 197 -24.01 18.48 25.35
CA THR A 197 -23.17 19.46 26.05
C THR A 197 -21.78 18.92 26.42
N SER A 198 -21.54 17.61 26.27
CA SER A 198 -20.24 16.97 26.59
C SER A 198 -19.21 17.09 25.46
N THR A 199 -19.57 17.80 24.40
CA THR A 199 -18.72 18.01 23.21
C THR A 199 -17.63 19.05 23.46
N VAL A 200 -16.50 18.87 22.77
CA VAL A 200 -15.36 19.79 22.77
C VAL A 200 -15.22 20.45 21.40
N GLN A 201 -14.72 21.68 21.40
CA GLN A 201 -14.42 22.42 20.18
C GLN A 201 -13.09 21.97 19.61
N VAL A 202 -13.05 21.70 18.31
CA VAL A 202 -11.84 21.34 17.57
C VAL A 202 -11.79 22.12 16.27
N LYS A 203 -10.58 22.55 15.87
CA LYS A 203 -10.32 23.04 14.52
C LYS A 203 -9.68 21.90 13.74
N PRO A 204 -10.40 21.23 12.81
CA PRO A 204 -9.85 20.14 12.04
C PRO A 204 -8.68 20.62 11.17
N TRP A 205 -7.70 19.75 10.94
CA TRP A 205 -6.53 20.07 10.11
C TRP A 205 -6.86 20.29 8.63
N TRP A 206 -7.94 19.65 8.14
CA TRP A 206 -8.35 19.64 6.75
C TRP A 206 -9.29 20.78 6.36
N ASP A 207 -9.68 21.66 7.30
CA ASP A 207 -10.60 22.76 7.02
C ASP A 207 -9.81 24.04 6.63
N PRO A 208 -9.75 24.42 5.34
CA PRO A 208 -8.90 25.51 4.86
C PRO A 208 -9.51 26.87 5.23
N GLU A 209 -9.28 27.35 6.46
CA GLU A 209 -9.68 28.67 7.00
C GLU A 209 -11.17 29.06 6.85
N LYS A 210 -12.02 28.24 6.23
CA LYS A 210 -13.46 28.43 6.02
C LYS A 210 -14.14 27.07 5.91
N VAL A 211 -15.15 26.85 6.77
CA VAL A 211 -16.04 25.69 6.77
C VAL A 211 -16.71 25.58 5.40
N THR A 212 -16.10 24.85 4.48
CA THR A 212 -16.55 24.72 3.08
C THR A 212 -17.78 23.82 2.94
N VAL A 213 -18.35 23.35 4.05
CA VAL A 213 -19.36 22.29 4.07
C VAL A 213 -20.79 22.83 4.00
N HIS A 214 -21.04 24.08 4.41
CA HIS A 214 -22.34 24.73 4.19
C HIS A 214 -22.23 26.24 4.46
N SER A 215 -22.76 27.09 3.58
CA SER A 215 -22.71 28.57 3.70
C SER A 215 -23.29 29.16 4.99
N ARG A 216 -24.04 28.35 5.75
CA ARG A 216 -24.64 28.75 7.03
C ARG A 216 -23.62 28.79 8.18
N TYR A 217 -22.43 28.21 7.97
CA TYR A 217 -21.36 28.10 8.98
C TYR A 217 -20.11 28.89 8.59
N ASP A 218 -20.19 29.79 7.60
CA ASP A 218 -19.08 30.62 7.12
C ASP A 218 -18.44 31.49 8.24
N SER A 219 -19.17 31.76 9.32
CA SER A 219 -18.68 32.51 10.48
C SER A 219 -18.11 31.63 11.61
N THR A 220 -18.19 30.30 11.49
CA THR A 220 -17.80 29.37 12.55
C THR A 220 -16.35 28.89 12.34
N ALA A 221 -15.50 29.06 13.35
CA ALA A 221 -14.07 28.74 13.27
C ALA A 221 -13.69 27.34 13.80
N SER A 222 -14.65 26.58 14.32
CA SER A 222 -14.44 25.27 14.95
C SER A 222 -15.66 24.35 14.85
N TYR A 223 -15.42 23.05 14.96
CA TYR A 223 -16.44 22.00 15.00
C TYR A 223 -16.57 21.47 16.42
N ARG A 224 -17.75 20.98 16.78
CA ARG A 224 -17.95 20.20 18.00
C ARG A 224 -17.65 18.72 17.75
N THR A 225 -17.12 18.00 18.73
CA THR A 225 -16.93 16.53 18.68
C THR A 225 -16.87 15.95 20.09
N THR A 226 -16.97 14.63 20.28
CA THR A 226 -16.79 14.06 21.64
C THR A 226 -15.31 13.98 22.02
N PRO A 227 -14.95 14.09 23.32
CA PRO A 227 -13.59 13.85 23.78
C PRO A 227 -13.03 12.50 23.32
N LYS A 228 -13.88 11.47 23.24
CA LYS A 228 -13.46 10.14 22.81
C LYS A 228 -13.04 10.11 21.35
N LEU A 229 -13.78 10.80 20.48
CA LEU A 229 -13.38 10.93 19.08
C LEU A 229 -12.04 11.64 18.93
N LEU A 230 -11.78 12.67 19.75
CA LEU A 230 -10.49 13.36 19.78
C LEU A 230 -9.35 12.45 20.28
N GLU A 231 -9.59 11.66 21.33
CA GLU A 231 -8.64 10.65 21.84
C GLU A 231 -8.24 9.65 20.74
N ARG A 232 -9.22 9.21 19.93
CA ARG A 232 -8.99 8.28 18.83
C ARG A 232 -8.26 8.92 17.64
N CYS A 233 -8.73 10.08 17.22
CA CYS A 233 -8.31 10.70 15.97
C CYS A 233 -7.10 11.64 16.12
N GLY A 234 -6.62 11.85 17.35
CA GLY A 234 -5.52 12.75 17.65
C GLY A 234 -5.92 14.23 17.64
N PRO A 235 -5.00 15.14 18.03
CA PRO A 235 -5.27 16.56 18.07
C PRO A 235 -5.69 17.07 16.68
N ALA A 236 -6.63 18.00 16.61
CA ALA A 236 -7.16 18.53 15.35
C ALA A 236 -7.70 17.46 14.38
N MET A 237 -8.04 16.26 14.87
CA MET A 237 -8.58 15.13 14.09
C MET A 237 -7.65 14.64 12.97
N ILE A 238 -6.33 14.79 13.13
CA ILE A 238 -5.30 14.47 12.12
C ILE A 238 -5.32 13.03 11.59
N LYS A 239 -5.93 12.08 12.32
CA LYS A 239 -5.99 10.66 11.93
C LYS A 239 -7.31 10.22 11.31
N CYS A 240 -8.28 11.13 11.14
CA CYS A 240 -9.64 10.81 10.69
C CYS A 240 -10.17 11.87 9.71
N ASN A 241 -11.12 11.50 8.84
CA ASN A 241 -11.63 12.38 7.78
C ASN A 241 -13.17 12.31 7.64
N LEU A 242 -13.76 13.34 7.04
CA LEU A 242 -15.16 13.40 6.66
C LEU A 242 -15.43 12.58 5.39
N GLY A 243 -16.55 11.86 5.36
CA GLY A 243 -17.02 11.11 4.18
C GLY A 243 -17.27 11.93 2.91
N ASN A 244 -17.09 13.27 2.94
CA ASN A 244 -17.27 14.16 1.79
C ASN A 244 -15.98 14.46 0.99
N ASP A 245 -14.79 14.08 1.47
CA ASP A 245 -13.56 14.10 0.65
C ASP A 245 -13.20 12.70 0.16
N ARG A 246 -13.95 12.25 -0.86
CA ARG A 246 -13.56 11.14 -1.75
C ARG A 246 -12.26 11.40 -2.54
N ARG A 247 -11.45 12.37 -2.14
CA ARG A 247 -10.19 12.77 -2.79
C ARG A 247 -8.93 12.36 -2.02
N PHE A 248 -9.08 11.79 -0.83
CA PHE A 248 -8.02 11.15 -0.06
C PHE A 248 -8.57 9.91 0.65
N ASP A 249 -9.21 9.04 -0.11
CA ASP A 249 -9.54 7.71 0.36
C ASP A 249 -8.24 6.92 0.36
N ARG A 250 -7.65 6.69 1.52
CA ARG A 250 -6.36 5.99 1.65
C ARG A 250 -6.34 4.64 0.94
N PHE A 251 -7.48 3.95 0.81
CA PHE A 251 -7.55 2.75 -0.03
C PHE A 251 -7.47 3.11 -1.51
N MET A 252 -8.23 4.10 -1.98
CA MET A 252 -8.14 4.56 -3.36
C MET A 252 -6.80 5.22 -3.70
N ASP A 253 -6.15 5.92 -2.78
CA ASP A 253 -4.81 6.49 -3.00
C ASP A 253 -3.78 5.39 -3.28
N GLU A 254 -3.94 4.27 -2.62
CA GLU A 254 -3.04 3.14 -2.69
C GLU A 254 -3.44 2.14 -3.80
N VAL A 255 -4.72 2.06 -4.16
CA VAL A 255 -5.15 1.49 -5.44
C VAL A 255 -4.63 2.35 -6.59
N ASP A 256 -4.70 3.68 -6.49
CA ASP A 256 -4.20 4.60 -7.49
C ASP A 256 -2.69 4.50 -7.62
N LEU A 257 -1.97 4.31 -6.50
CA LEU A 257 -0.56 3.94 -6.49
C LEU A 257 -0.35 2.66 -7.30
N ASP A 258 -1.05 1.57 -6.97
CA ASP A 258 -0.88 0.26 -7.63
C ASP A 258 -1.21 0.30 -9.13
N VAL A 259 -2.32 0.94 -9.48
CA VAL A 259 -2.75 1.15 -10.86
C VAL A 259 -1.70 1.96 -11.61
N SER A 260 -1.21 3.06 -11.01
CA SER A 260 -0.18 3.91 -11.62
C SER A 260 1.17 3.21 -11.76
N MET A 261 1.53 2.32 -10.84
CA MET A 261 2.77 1.54 -10.88
C MET A 261 2.68 0.30 -11.77
N GLU A 262 1.48 -0.19 -12.12
CA GLU A 262 1.26 -1.39 -12.95
C GLU A 262 2.23 -1.51 -14.14
N PRO A 263 2.45 -0.47 -14.97
CA PRO A 263 3.34 -0.59 -16.13
C PRO A 263 4.80 -0.77 -15.72
N ALA A 264 5.22 -0.11 -14.64
CA ALA A 264 6.57 -0.19 -14.11
C ALA A 264 6.82 -1.54 -13.42
N TYR A 265 5.84 -2.04 -12.66
CA TYR A 265 5.90 -3.39 -12.09
C TYR A 265 5.94 -4.47 -13.17
N LEU A 266 5.20 -4.32 -14.27
CA LEU A 266 5.29 -5.21 -15.41
C LEU A 266 6.73 -5.27 -15.97
N ILE A 267 7.38 -4.12 -16.15
CA ILE A 267 8.78 -4.06 -16.61
C ILE A 267 9.71 -4.74 -15.60
N SER A 268 9.56 -4.41 -14.32
CA SER A 268 10.40 -4.97 -13.24
C SER A 268 10.29 -6.48 -13.14
N HIS A 269 9.08 -7.03 -13.21
CA HIS A 269 8.87 -8.48 -13.18
C HIS A 269 9.42 -9.18 -14.43
N ILE A 270 9.31 -8.57 -15.61
CA ILE A 270 9.90 -9.14 -16.83
C ILE A 270 11.43 -9.26 -16.68
N VAL A 271 12.08 -8.25 -16.10
CA VAL A 271 13.53 -8.28 -15.88
C VAL A 271 13.90 -9.24 -14.75
N ALA A 272 13.25 -9.14 -13.58
CA ALA A 272 13.54 -9.95 -12.40
C ALA A 272 13.31 -11.46 -12.64
N GLU A 273 12.33 -11.81 -13.48
CA GLU A 273 12.00 -13.19 -13.83
C GLU A 273 12.68 -13.67 -15.13
N ASN A 274 13.61 -12.88 -15.66
CA ASN A 274 14.36 -13.19 -16.89
C ASN A 274 13.46 -13.56 -18.09
N LYS A 275 12.35 -12.84 -18.26
CA LYS A 275 11.47 -12.98 -19.43
C LYS A 275 12.03 -12.20 -20.63
N PRO A 276 11.68 -12.57 -21.87
CA PRO A 276 12.12 -11.83 -23.05
C PRO A 276 11.71 -10.37 -22.96
N PHE A 277 12.65 -9.44 -23.20
CA PHE A 277 12.42 -8.00 -23.07
C PHE A 277 11.28 -7.48 -23.97
N SER A 278 11.08 -8.11 -25.13
CA SER A 278 9.94 -7.81 -26.02
C SER A 278 8.58 -8.01 -25.34
N SER A 279 8.50 -8.88 -24.32
CA SER A 279 7.28 -9.14 -23.54
C SER A 279 6.75 -7.88 -22.87
N ILE A 280 7.58 -6.86 -22.64
CA ILE A 280 7.13 -5.56 -22.07
C ILE A 280 6.03 -4.95 -22.93
N LEU A 281 6.10 -5.15 -24.25
CA LEU A 281 5.12 -4.62 -25.20
C LEU A 281 4.16 -5.67 -25.74
N THR A 282 4.53 -6.96 -25.71
CA THR A 282 3.77 -8.01 -26.43
C THR A 282 2.98 -8.94 -25.53
N THR A 283 3.19 -8.93 -24.21
CA THR A 283 2.47 -9.85 -23.32
C THR A 283 0.99 -9.47 -23.18
N GLN A 284 0.12 -10.47 -23.08
CA GLN A 284 -1.30 -10.29 -22.75
C GLN A 284 -1.53 -10.28 -21.23
N GLU A 285 -0.49 -10.51 -20.46
CA GLU A 285 -0.50 -10.48 -19.00
C GLU A 285 -0.22 -9.07 -18.48
N THR A 286 -0.47 -8.86 -17.19
CA THR A 286 -0.03 -7.69 -16.45
C THR A 286 0.32 -8.08 -15.02
N ILE A 287 0.90 -7.15 -14.27
CA ILE A 287 1.10 -7.29 -12.83
C ILE A 287 0.00 -6.52 -12.11
N MET A 288 -0.73 -7.21 -11.24
CA MET A 288 -1.66 -6.57 -10.30
C MET A 288 -1.24 -6.91 -8.88
N THR A 289 -1.40 -5.96 -7.96
CA THR A 289 -1.39 -6.28 -6.54
C THR A 289 -2.66 -7.04 -6.16
N GLY A 290 -2.64 -7.77 -5.04
CA GLY A 290 -3.86 -8.36 -4.49
C GLY A 290 -4.93 -7.30 -4.18
N ARG A 291 -4.50 -6.11 -3.75
CA ARG A 291 -5.31 -4.91 -3.50
C ARG A 291 -5.97 -4.38 -4.77
N TYR A 292 -5.22 -4.24 -5.86
CA TYR A 292 -5.75 -3.80 -7.14
C TYR A 292 -6.76 -4.83 -7.69
N GLY A 293 -6.44 -6.12 -7.57
CA GLY A 293 -7.40 -7.19 -7.85
C GLY A 293 -8.70 -7.08 -7.05
N TYR A 294 -8.58 -6.86 -5.75
CA TYR A 294 -9.73 -6.70 -4.84
C TYR A 294 -10.58 -5.49 -5.24
N PHE A 295 -9.96 -4.38 -5.62
CA PHE A 295 -10.65 -3.22 -6.16
C PHE A 295 -11.47 -3.58 -7.39
N LEU A 296 -10.87 -4.22 -8.40
CA LEU A 296 -11.56 -4.60 -9.65
C LEU A 296 -12.74 -5.55 -9.41
N GLY A 297 -12.63 -6.48 -8.46
CA GLY A 297 -13.69 -7.44 -8.13
C GLY A 297 -14.89 -6.83 -7.37
N ASN A 298 -14.69 -5.71 -6.67
CA ASN A 298 -15.69 -5.15 -5.77
C ASN A 298 -16.20 -3.78 -6.26
N ILE A 299 -15.39 -2.74 -6.11
CA ILE A 299 -15.80 -1.33 -6.26
C ILE A 299 -15.44 -0.79 -7.66
N GLY A 300 -14.37 -1.33 -8.26
CA GLY A 300 -13.77 -0.89 -9.52
C GLY A 300 -14.24 -1.62 -10.77
N LYS A 301 -15.39 -2.30 -10.75
CA LYS A 301 -15.88 -3.09 -11.91
C LYS A 301 -15.97 -2.27 -13.19
N ASP A 302 -16.33 -0.99 -13.06
CA ASP A 302 -16.42 -0.08 -14.20
C ASP A 302 -15.05 0.33 -14.77
N ALA A 303 -13.96 0.19 -14.01
CA ALA A 303 -12.61 0.43 -14.54
C ALA A 303 -12.27 -0.55 -15.67
N LEU A 304 -12.82 -1.77 -15.64
CA LEU A 304 -12.65 -2.75 -16.71
C LEU A 304 -13.21 -2.26 -18.04
N LYS A 305 -14.21 -1.37 -18.06
CA LYS A 305 -14.77 -0.81 -19.31
C LYS A 305 -13.76 0.02 -20.10
N THR A 306 -12.65 0.43 -19.47
CA THR A 306 -11.56 1.16 -20.14
C THR A 306 -10.55 0.22 -20.81
N TYR A 307 -10.66 -1.09 -20.57
CA TYR A 307 -9.81 -2.10 -21.19
C TYR A 307 -10.25 -2.32 -22.64
N PRO A 308 -9.33 -2.60 -23.59
CA PRO A 308 -9.66 -2.92 -24.97
C PRO A 308 -10.76 -3.99 -25.12
N ASP A 309 -10.69 -5.06 -24.33
CA ASP A 309 -11.66 -6.17 -24.31
C ASP A 309 -12.80 -5.98 -23.30
N GLN A 310 -12.85 -4.81 -22.63
CA GLN A 310 -13.73 -4.48 -21.50
C GLN A 310 -13.79 -5.57 -20.41
N SER A 311 -12.77 -6.41 -20.33
CA SER A 311 -12.73 -7.59 -19.49
C SER A 311 -11.29 -7.97 -19.18
N ILE A 312 -11.15 -8.89 -18.23
CA ILE A 312 -9.92 -9.62 -17.97
C ILE A 312 -10.20 -11.11 -18.07
N GLN A 313 -9.32 -11.85 -18.74
CA GLN A 313 -9.43 -13.30 -18.92
C GLN A 313 -9.43 -14.02 -17.57
N ASP A 314 -8.59 -13.55 -16.65
CA ASP A 314 -8.46 -14.09 -15.29
C ASP A 314 -9.44 -13.43 -14.30
N ILE A 315 -10.66 -13.05 -14.73
CA ILE A 315 -11.68 -12.46 -13.84
C ILE A 315 -12.01 -13.36 -12.63
N GLY A 316 -11.83 -14.68 -12.77
CA GLY A 316 -12.01 -15.67 -11.71
C GLY A 316 -10.80 -15.87 -10.78
N HIS A 317 -9.72 -15.10 -10.95
CA HIS A 317 -8.53 -15.24 -10.09
C HIS A 317 -8.83 -14.82 -8.64
N GLN A 318 -8.21 -15.50 -7.68
CA GLN A 318 -8.51 -15.34 -6.24
C GLN A 318 -8.40 -13.90 -5.73
N ILE A 319 -7.49 -13.12 -6.29
CA ILE A 319 -7.30 -11.71 -5.88
C ILE A 319 -8.48 -10.83 -6.31
N ILE A 320 -9.28 -11.25 -7.28
CA ILE A 320 -10.47 -10.53 -7.76
C ILE A 320 -11.72 -11.06 -7.07
N THR A 321 -11.89 -12.38 -6.98
CA THR A 321 -13.11 -12.98 -6.44
C THR A 321 -13.18 -12.98 -4.91
N SER A 322 -12.03 -13.08 -4.25
CA SER A 322 -11.91 -13.22 -2.80
C SER A 322 -10.64 -12.55 -2.27
N GLY A 323 -10.20 -11.48 -2.95
CA GLY A 323 -8.97 -10.76 -2.63
C GLY A 323 -9.05 -9.98 -1.32
N SER A 324 -7.97 -9.27 -1.02
CA SER A 324 -7.86 -8.45 0.17
C SER A 324 -7.38 -7.05 -0.17
N ALA A 325 -8.04 -6.04 0.39
CA ALA A 325 -7.67 -4.63 0.26
C ALA A 325 -6.25 -4.32 0.78
N VAL A 326 -5.64 -5.24 1.53
CA VAL A 326 -4.35 -5.04 2.19
C VAL A 326 -3.23 -5.91 1.62
N ASP A 327 -3.53 -6.68 0.57
CA ASP A 327 -2.56 -7.54 -0.08
C ASP A 327 -1.76 -6.76 -1.15
N ALA A 328 -0.57 -6.30 -0.76
CA ALA A 328 0.35 -5.59 -1.65
C ALA A 328 1.23 -6.53 -2.51
N LYS A 329 1.03 -7.86 -2.46
CA LYS A 329 1.85 -8.79 -3.27
C LYS A 329 1.50 -8.68 -4.75
N HIS A 330 2.50 -8.88 -5.59
CA HIS A 330 2.36 -8.87 -7.05
C HIS A 330 1.90 -10.23 -7.60
N TYR A 331 0.98 -10.18 -8.54
CA TYR A 331 0.41 -11.35 -9.22
C TYR A 331 0.37 -11.11 -10.72
N TRP A 332 0.75 -12.13 -11.48
CA TRP A 332 0.52 -12.18 -12.92
C TRP A 332 -0.95 -12.43 -13.21
N ILE A 333 -1.57 -11.56 -14.01
CA ILE A 333 -2.98 -11.64 -14.38
C ILE A 333 -3.12 -11.59 -15.90
N LYS A 334 -3.82 -12.56 -16.49
CA LYS A 334 -4.15 -12.56 -17.93
C LYS A 334 -5.32 -11.63 -18.19
N ARG A 335 -5.12 -10.69 -19.14
CA ARG A 335 -6.13 -9.70 -19.51
C ARG A 335 -6.97 -10.13 -20.71
N GLY A 336 -6.37 -10.46 -21.85
CA GLY A 336 -7.14 -10.85 -23.03
C GLY A 336 -6.37 -10.71 -24.33
N GLY A 337 -7.02 -11.09 -25.42
CA GLY A 337 -6.40 -11.16 -26.75
C GLY A 337 -5.98 -9.81 -27.32
N LEU A 338 -6.70 -8.73 -26.98
CA LEU A 338 -6.44 -7.38 -27.49
C LEU A 338 -5.47 -6.57 -26.63
N HIS A 339 -4.87 -7.18 -25.60
CA HIS A 339 -3.89 -6.53 -24.74
C HIS A 339 -2.45 -6.66 -25.27
N ALA A 340 -1.69 -5.58 -25.16
CA ALA A 340 -0.30 -5.46 -25.61
C ALA A 340 0.56 -4.78 -24.51
N GLY A 341 1.01 -5.61 -23.55
CA GLY A 341 1.98 -5.26 -22.52
C GLY A 341 1.64 -3.98 -21.77
N ILE A 342 2.65 -3.12 -21.56
CA ILE A 342 2.47 -1.82 -20.88
C ILE A 342 1.51 -0.89 -21.64
N LEU A 343 1.39 -1.03 -22.96
CA LEU A 343 0.66 -0.08 -23.80
C LEU A 343 -0.84 -0.13 -23.55
N THR A 344 -1.36 -1.29 -23.15
CA THR A 344 -2.79 -1.48 -22.85
C THR A 344 -3.06 -1.58 -21.35
N THR A 345 -2.12 -1.15 -20.51
CA THR A 345 -2.39 -0.97 -19.07
C THR A 345 -3.27 0.27 -18.87
N PRO A 346 -4.22 0.26 -17.91
CA PRO A 346 -5.03 1.42 -17.58
C PRO A 346 -4.23 2.68 -17.31
N ALA A 347 -3.20 2.62 -16.49
CA ALA A 347 -2.38 3.80 -16.20
C ALA A 347 -1.69 4.37 -17.44
N PHE A 348 -1.14 3.53 -18.32
CA PHE A 348 -0.56 4.02 -19.56
C PHE A 348 -1.62 4.67 -20.46
N GLN A 349 -2.81 4.08 -20.57
CA GLN A 349 -3.90 4.64 -21.37
C GLN A 349 -4.41 5.97 -20.83
N ILE A 350 -4.62 6.08 -19.51
CA ILE A 350 -5.05 7.30 -18.82
C ILE A 350 -4.02 8.43 -18.99
N LEU A 351 -2.74 8.15 -18.75
CA LEU A 351 -1.67 9.16 -18.79
C LEU A 351 -1.29 9.58 -20.22
N THR A 352 -1.54 8.72 -21.20
CA THR A 352 -1.23 9.02 -22.60
C THR A 352 -2.43 9.50 -23.38
N ASN A 353 -3.67 9.31 -22.90
CA ASN A 353 -4.90 9.59 -23.64
C ASN A 353 -4.84 9.01 -25.08
N GLY A 354 -4.24 7.84 -25.25
CA GLY A 354 -4.02 7.22 -26.57
C GLY A 354 -3.09 8.01 -27.52
N ARG A 355 -2.29 8.98 -27.03
CA ARG A 355 -1.39 9.78 -27.87
C ARG A 355 -0.30 8.91 -28.49
N ARG A 356 -0.41 8.69 -29.81
CA ARG A 356 0.54 7.93 -30.65
C ARG A 356 2.00 8.32 -30.43
N ALA A 357 2.33 9.60 -30.25
CA ALA A 357 3.71 10.05 -30.04
C ALA A 357 4.36 9.46 -28.76
N LYS A 358 3.58 9.25 -27.69
CA LYS A 358 4.09 8.63 -26.45
C LYS A 358 4.22 7.11 -26.61
N ALA A 359 3.30 6.46 -27.32
CA ALA A 359 3.42 5.06 -27.70
C ALA A 359 4.66 4.81 -28.59
N ASN A 360 4.93 5.71 -29.54
CA ASN A 360 6.15 5.68 -30.37
C ASN A 360 7.41 5.78 -29.53
N ARG A 361 7.46 6.71 -28.57
CA ARG A 361 8.60 6.85 -27.66
C ARG A 361 8.82 5.59 -26.82
N ALA A 362 7.75 4.96 -26.34
CA ALA A 362 7.85 3.68 -25.63
C ALA A 362 8.39 2.57 -26.55
N PHE A 363 7.87 2.45 -27.77
CA PHE A 363 8.36 1.50 -28.79
C PHE A 363 9.85 1.71 -29.11
N GLU A 364 10.27 2.96 -29.33
CA GLU A 364 11.67 3.29 -29.58
C GLU A 364 12.55 2.97 -28.38
N THR A 365 12.08 3.22 -27.15
CA THR A 365 12.82 2.94 -25.92
C THR A 365 13.02 1.45 -25.69
N PHE A 366 12.00 0.62 -25.94
CA PHE A 366 12.05 -0.81 -25.63
C PHE A 366 12.53 -1.70 -26.77
N LEU A 367 12.22 -1.35 -28.02
CA LEU A 367 12.55 -2.18 -29.18
C LEU A 367 13.62 -1.56 -30.09
N CYS A 368 14.08 -0.34 -29.79
CA CYS A 368 14.96 0.44 -30.68
C CYS A 368 14.39 0.54 -32.11
N LYS A 369 13.06 0.56 -32.23
CA LYS A 369 12.31 0.59 -33.51
C LYS A 369 11.21 1.64 -33.45
N LYS A 370 10.95 2.31 -34.58
CA LYS A 370 9.79 3.20 -34.70
C LYS A 370 8.51 2.37 -34.67
N PHE A 371 7.51 2.86 -33.95
CA PHE A 371 6.18 2.28 -33.99
C PHE A 371 5.58 2.44 -35.39
N THR A 372 5.04 1.35 -35.92
CA THR A 372 4.29 1.32 -37.17
C THR A 372 2.88 0.86 -36.81
N VAL A 373 1.88 1.64 -37.21
CA VAL A 373 0.47 1.24 -37.03
C VAL A 373 0.24 -0.03 -37.87
N PRO A 374 -0.36 -1.10 -37.32
CA PRO A 374 -0.78 -2.24 -38.14
C PRO A 374 -1.70 -1.76 -39.27
N GLU A 375 -1.54 -2.30 -40.47
CA GLU A 375 -2.42 -2.00 -41.62
C GLU A 375 -3.87 -2.42 -41.39
#